data_AF-A0AA36HU43-F1
#
_entry.id   AF-A0AA36HU43-F1
#
_cell.length_a   1.000
_cell.length_b   1.000
_cell.length_c   1.000
_cell.angle_alpha   90.00
_cell.angle_beta   90.00
_cell.angle_gamma   90.00
#
_symmetry.space_group_name_H-M   'P 1'
#
loop_
_entity.id
_entity.type
_entity.pdbx_description
1 polymer ?
#
loop_
_entity_poly.entity_id
_entity_poly.type
_entity_poly.pdbx_seq_one_letter_code
_entity_poly.pdbx_strand_id
1 'polypeptide(L)'
;MQFQGFGNSGCSGCGCNGASFQPGSPAAAQSAAPSPLLKIRAGIEAGNHAEVLAAVREADQQGVALAPNVRDMITQWLSVNAPKKPEQPPPPEPAPAPPPGPEAPEPNAPTSAEKLRNALLRFFELAPKASDAAAGLGIIEGKEGNRYLPLPVLGRAVGITGEDFEVAMKAWTVVNETPAGIFMLTEDARAVGLVEWAGWEEFSSSLDVIVNGTRDPAFEPRSIQGHVARAARGAVRSGPLRQPDVLRRLQELSSENLPEDAAPALRSAIQRRARLALACLVDAIASQGLGPQAGLDSMGLVGQLPRTLFGIIFDNIDDRDRGACAFLGEILQSWDRRRCFSKKWLQDAAGKFSMPKGPNSERDERRGWYALTSENLHRKPAEEEQAASAQGQAFLSTDDTHRAQAGEKKAEAPKKDSKRKETSTRARSRSPRSQKRSPRKSPKRSPRKSLKRSPKRSPKKSPRRSPPREKEHKERDKESKDGKEIKERDGKESKEIADKAATQSPPDPAGAGEAGSQDDAKKKRKILQHDDDDDETVAQRLEESRRRRAALMAKYKEGKE
;
A
#
# COMPACT_ATOMS: atom_id res chain seq x y z
N MET A 1 51.45 33.92 -11.13
CA MET A 1 51.12 33.01 -12.25
C MET A 1 49.67 33.23 -12.66
N GLN A 2 49.41 33.17 -13.95
CA GLN A 2 48.36 33.86 -14.71
C GLN A 2 46.92 33.47 -14.34
N PHE A 3 46.03 34.46 -14.29
CA PHE A 3 44.58 34.32 -14.53
C PHE A 3 44.22 35.19 -15.75
N GLN A 4 43.89 34.54 -16.87
CA GLN A 4 43.14 35.13 -17.99
C GLN A 4 41.64 34.87 -17.69
N GLY A 5 40.66 35.74 -17.91
CA GLY A 5 40.60 36.95 -18.73
C GLY A 5 39.76 36.73 -19.99
N PHE A 6 38.42 36.69 -19.86
CA PHE A 6 37.44 36.93 -20.95
C PHE A 6 36.15 37.44 -20.29
N GLY A 7 35.44 38.45 -20.76
CA GLY A 7 35.48 39.13 -22.05
C GLY A 7 34.06 39.54 -22.39
N ASN A 8 33.81 40.84 -22.28
CA ASN A 8 32.57 41.60 -22.49
C ASN A 8 32.08 41.52 -23.96
N SER A 9 30.77 41.54 -24.23
CA SER A 9 30.18 42.27 -25.39
C SER A 9 28.66 42.15 -25.44
N GLY A 10 27.99 43.30 -25.48
CA GLY A 10 26.58 43.45 -25.86
C GLY A 10 26.42 43.92 -27.31
N CYS A 11 25.19 43.87 -27.81
CA CYS A 11 24.60 44.63 -28.94
C CYS A 11 23.09 44.31 -28.88
N SER A 12 22.12 45.22 -28.69
CA SER A 12 21.73 46.45 -29.42
C SER A 12 21.53 46.25 -30.92
N GLY A 13 20.29 46.42 -31.39
CA GLY A 13 20.00 46.58 -32.82
C GLY A 13 18.54 46.35 -33.23
N CYS A 14 17.67 47.33 -33.01
CA CYS A 14 16.43 47.50 -33.78
C CYS A 14 16.78 47.77 -35.26
N GLY A 15 16.00 47.18 -36.17
CA GLY A 15 16.10 47.48 -37.61
C GLY A 15 14.79 47.16 -38.32
N CYS A 16 13.96 48.19 -38.49
CA CYS A 16 12.76 48.18 -39.32
C CYS A 16 13.17 48.54 -40.76
N ASN A 17 12.82 47.71 -41.74
CA ASN A 17 12.75 48.06 -43.18
C ASN A 17 11.67 47.14 -43.77
N GLY A 18 10.69 47.59 -44.55
CA GLY A 18 10.77 48.59 -45.61
C GLY A 18 10.55 47.85 -46.93
N ALA A 19 9.36 48.02 -47.51
CA ALA A 19 8.75 47.20 -48.55
C ALA A 19 9.51 47.09 -49.89
N SER A 20 9.28 45.98 -50.60
CA SER A 20 9.37 45.92 -52.06
C SER A 20 8.27 45.02 -52.63
N PHE A 21 7.31 45.64 -53.31
CA PHE A 21 6.29 45.01 -54.16
C PHE A 21 6.94 44.37 -55.40
N GLN A 22 6.57 43.13 -55.72
CA GLN A 22 6.71 42.56 -57.07
C GLN A 22 5.36 42.01 -57.54
N PRO A 23 4.94 42.29 -58.79
CA PRO A 23 3.71 41.74 -59.35
C PRO A 23 3.97 40.45 -60.15
N GLY A 24 3.04 39.49 -60.01
CA GLY A 24 2.62 38.63 -61.11
C GLY A 24 3.40 37.35 -61.38
N SER A 25 2.88 36.23 -60.89
CA SER A 25 2.93 34.94 -61.61
C SER A 25 1.58 34.24 -61.43
N PRO A 26 0.95 33.74 -62.52
CA PRO A 26 -0.39 33.18 -62.46
C PRO A 26 -0.38 31.86 -61.70
N ALA A 27 -1.24 31.80 -60.68
CA ALA A 27 -1.49 30.63 -59.86
C ALA A 27 -1.91 29.44 -60.74
N ALA A 28 -1.06 28.42 -60.82
CA ALA A 28 -1.55 27.07 -61.05
C ALA A 28 -2.45 26.74 -59.85
N ALA A 29 -3.73 26.48 -60.12
CA ALA A 29 -4.71 26.06 -59.12
C ALA A 29 -4.24 24.71 -58.50
N GLN A 30 -3.40 24.79 -57.48
CA GLN A 30 -3.20 23.69 -56.55
C GLN A 30 -4.54 23.52 -55.85
N SER A 31 -5.27 22.48 -56.24
CA SER A 31 -6.43 22.00 -55.50
C SER A 31 -6.00 21.82 -54.05
N ALA A 32 -6.42 22.74 -53.18
CA ALA A 32 -6.08 22.74 -51.77
C ALA A 32 -6.46 21.37 -51.19
N ALA A 33 -5.46 20.58 -50.80
CA ALA A 33 -5.70 19.29 -50.19
C ALA A 33 -6.58 19.51 -48.95
N PRO A 34 -7.64 18.71 -48.77
CA PRO A 34 -8.56 18.91 -47.65
C PRO A 34 -7.80 18.75 -46.33
N SER A 35 -8.04 19.70 -45.40
CA SER A 35 -7.44 19.71 -44.07
C SER A 35 -7.54 18.32 -43.40
N PRO A 36 -6.47 17.83 -42.74
CA PRO A 36 -6.49 16.52 -42.10
C PRO A 36 -7.60 16.38 -41.05
N LEU A 37 -8.04 17.48 -40.42
CA LEU A 37 -9.19 17.47 -39.51
C LEU A 37 -10.51 17.15 -40.22
N LEU A 38 -10.69 17.62 -41.45
CA LEU A 38 -11.85 17.29 -42.27
C LEU A 38 -11.81 15.83 -42.71
N LYS A 39 -10.62 15.28 -43.00
CA LYS A 39 -10.44 13.86 -43.32
C LYS A 39 -10.73 12.96 -42.12
N ILE A 40 -10.28 13.32 -40.91
CA ILE A 40 -10.63 12.59 -39.67
C ILE A 40 -12.16 12.57 -39.49
N ARG A 41 -12.81 13.73 -39.64
CA ARG A 41 -14.27 13.84 -39.51
C ARG A 41 -15.00 13.02 -40.57
N ALA A 42 -14.60 13.13 -41.84
CA ALA A 42 -15.20 12.37 -42.94
C ALA A 42 -15.02 10.85 -42.74
N GLY A 43 -13.85 10.40 -42.29
CA GLY A 43 -13.60 9.00 -41.98
C GLY A 43 -14.46 8.47 -40.81
N ILE A 44 -14.70 9.30 -39.78
CA ILE A 44 -15.59 8.95 -38.67
C ILE A 44 -17.04 8.88 -39.15
N GLU A 45 -17.50 9.85 -39.95
CA GLU A 45 -18.85 9.87 -40.52
C GLU A 45 -19.07 8.70 -41.50
N ALA A 46 -18.04 8.29 -42.23
CA ALA A 46 -18.07 7.15 -43.15
C ALA A 46 -17.89 5.78 -42.44
N GLY A 47 -17.54 5.74 -41.16
CA GLY A 47 -17.22 4.50 -40.46
C GLY A 47 -15.95 3.80 -40.98
N ASN A 48 -15.07 4.52 -41.68
CA ASN A 48 -13.89 3.96 -42.32
C ASN A 48 -12.66 4.04 -41.39
N HIS A 49 -12.42 2.96 -40.64
CA HIS A 49 -11.31 2.87 -39.67
C HIS A 49 -9.93 3.19 -40.29
N ALA A 50 -9.68 2.77 -41.53
CA ALA A 50 -8.40 2.97 -42.19
C ALA A 50 -8.14 4.45 -42.53
N GLU A 51 -9.19 5.17 -42.94
CA GLU A 51 -9.12 6.57 -43.31
C GLU A 51 -8.91 7.48 -42.10
N VAL A 52 -9.56 7.18 -40.98
CA VAL A 52 -9.34 7.90 -39.71
C VAL A 52 -7.90 7.74 -39.23
N LEU A 53 -7.34 6.52 -39.26
CA LEU A 53 -5.94 6.28 -38.92
C LEU A 53 -4.96 7.02 -39.85
N ALA A 54 -5.21 7.00 -41.15
CA ALA A 54 -4.37 7.70 -42.13
C ALA A 54 -4.40 9.22 -41.89
N ALA A 55 -5.58 9.78 -41.63
CA ALA A 55 -5.75 11.22 -41.40
C ALA A 55 -5.13 11.70 -40.07
N VAL A 56 -5.15 10.87 -39.01
CA VAL A 56 -4.44 11.17 -37.76
C VAL A 56 -2.93 11.18 -37.98
N ARG A 57 -2.38 10.21 -38.74
CA ARG A 57 -0.95 10.23 -39.08
C ARG A 57 -0.57 11.43 -39.94
N GLU A 58 -1.43 11.81 -40.87
CA GLU A 58 -1.23 13.00 -41.71
C GLU A 58 -1.26 14.29 -40.87
N ALA A 59 -2.18 14.40 -39.90
CA ALA A 59 -2.21 15.52 -38.96
C ALA A 59 -0.89 15.62 -38.15
N ASP A 60 -0.37 14.49 -37.68
CA ASP A 60 0.89 14.41 -36.94
C ASP A 60 2.09 14.80 -37.81
N GLN A 61 2.13 14.35 -39.07
CA GLN A 61 3.18 14.72 -40.03
C GLN A 61 3.14 16.21 -40.40
N GLN A 62 1.93 16.81 -40.47
CA GLN A 62 1.75 18.24 -40.75
C GLN A 62 1.91 19.12 -39.50
N GLY A 63 2.22 18.54 -38.33
CA GLY A 63 2.40 19.29 -37.08
C GLY A 63 1.09 19.88 -36.53
N VAL A 64 -0.06 19.36 -36.94
CA VAL A 64 -1.37 19.80 -36.43
C VAL A 64 -1.59 19.18 -35.05
N ALA A 65 -1.37 19.98 -34.01
CA ALA A 65 -1.55 19.55 -32.63
C ALA A 65 -3.03 19.27 -32.32
N LEU A 66 -3.40 18.00 -32.26
CA LEU A 66 -4.69 17.55 -31.73
C LEU A 66 -4.67 17.71 -30.20
N ALA A 67 -5.73 18.30 -29.64
CA ALA A 67 -5.88 18.38 -28.18
C ALA A 67 -5.92 16.96 -27.56
N PRO A 68 -5.35 16.73 -26.36
CA PRO A 68 -5.24 15.40 -25.76
C PRO A 68 -6.57 14.65 -25.67
N ASN A 69 -7.64 15.35 -25.26
CA ASN A 69 -8.99 14.80 -25.18
C ASN A 69 -9.58 14.37 -26.54
N VAL A 70 -9.19 15.04 -27.63
CA VAL A 70 -9.61 14.68 -29.00
C VAL A 70 -8.90 13.42 -29.46
N ARG A 71 -7.61 13.27 -29.14
CA ARG A 71 -6.85 12.04 -29.39
C ARG A 71 -7.46 10.85 -28.64
N ASP A 72 -7.77 11.00 -27.36
CA ASP A 72 -8.38 9.94 -26.56
C ASP A 72 -9.72 9.49 -27.16
N MET A 73 -10.55 10.45 -27.59
CA MET A 73 -11.83 10.16 -28.23
C MET A 73 -11.67 9.42 -29.56
N ILE A 74 -10.70 9.80 -30.40
CA ILE A 74 -10.42 9.12 -31.67
C ILE A 74 -9.90 7.70 -31.40
N THR A 75 -8.99 7.51 -30.45
CA THR A 75 -8.48 6.18 -30.06
C THR A 75 -9.61 5.28 -29.54
N GLN A 76 -10.51 5.83 -28.73
CA GLN A 76 -11.69 5.09 -28.27
C GLN A 76 -12.61 4.71 -29.44
N TRP A 77 -12.87 5.64 -30.37
CA TRP A 77 -13.68 5.36 -31.56
C TRP A 77 -13.06 4.27 -32.44
N LEU A 78 -11.74 4.30 -32.65
CA LEU A 78 -11.01 3.28 -33.41
C LEU A 78 -11.11 1.91 -32.73
N SER A 79 -11.04 1.84 -31.39
CA SER A 79 -11.18 0.57 -30.67
C SER A 79 -12.55 -0.08 -30.82
N VAL A 80 -13.62 0.73 -30.89
CA VAL A 80 -15.00 0.25 -31.02
C VAL A 80 -15.33 -0.15 -32.47
N ASN A 81 -14.74 0.54 -33.45
CA ASN A 81 -15.01 0.35 -34.88
C ASN A 81 -13.91 -0.44 -35.60
N ALA A 82 -13.02 -1.13 -34.85
CA ALA A 82 -12.04 -2.00 -35.46
C ALA A 82 -12.76 -3.05 -36.33
N PRO A 83 -12.38 -3.21 -37.61
CA PRO A 83 -13.02 -4.18 -38.48
C PRO A 83 -12.94 -5.55 -37.82
N LYS A 84 -14.09 -6.18 -37.58
CA LYS A 84 -14.14 -7.57 -37.10
C LYS A 84 -13.31 -8.38 -38.08
N LYS A 85 -12.16 -8.88 -37.61
CA LYS A 85 -11.26 -9.74 -38.37
C LYS A 85 -12.15 -10.80 -39.04
N PRO A 86 -12.19 -10.89 -40.38
CA PRO A 86 -13.06 -11.84 -41.04
C PRO A 86 -12.79 -13.21 -40.46
N GLU A 87 -13.82 -13.79 -39.88
CA GLU A 87 -13.80 -15.10 -39.27
C GLU A 87 -13.41 -16.06 -40.38
N GLN A 88 -12.15 -16.51 -40.34
CA GLN A 88 -11.58 -17.39 -41.33
C GLN A 88 -12.50 -18.62 -41.39
N PRO A 89 -13.07 -18.96 -42.56
CA PRO A 89 -13.97 -20.10 -42.66
C PRO A 89 -13.24 -21.34 -42.12
N PRO A 90 -13.94 -22.21 -41.36
CA PRO A 90 -13.33 -23.42 -40.85
C PRO A 90 -12.73 -24.19 -42.04
N PRO A 91 -11.48 -24.64 -41.95
CA PRO A 91 -10.86 -25.40 -43.03
C PRO A 91 -11.73 -26.63 -43.35
N PRO A 92 -11.89 -26.98 -44.64
CA PRO A 92 -12.69 -28.15 -45.04
C PRO A 92 -12.15 -29.39 -44.35
N GLU A 93 -13.06 -30.12 -43.69
CA GLU A 93 -12.82 -31.35 -42.96
C GLU A 93 -12.05 -32.35 -43.84
N PRO A 94 -10.75 -32.61 -43.59
CA PRO A 94 -10.02 -33.61 -44.34
C PRO A 94 -10.48 -35.00 -43.91
N ALA A 95 -10.65 -35.87 -44.90
CA ALA A 95 -10.93 -37.30 -44.75
C ALA A 95 -10.05 -37.93 -43.65
N PRO A 96 -10.54 -38.98 -42.95
CA PRO A 96 -9.87 -39.57 -41.79
C PRO A 96 -8.45 -40.03 -42.14
N ALA A 97 -7.48 -39.20 -41.76
CA ALA A 97 -6.08 -39.53 -41.82
C ALA A 97 -5.73 -40.50 -40.67
N PRO A 98 -4.74 -41.40 -40.88
CA PRO A 98 -4.26 -42.32 -39.86
C PRO A 98 -3.81 -41.58 -38.58
N PRO A 99 -3.80 -42.26 -37.42
CA PRO A 99 -3.58 -41.65 -36.12
C PRO A 99 -2.31 -40.77 -36.11
N PRO A 100 -2.38 -39.56 -35.53
CA PRO A 100 -1.25 -38.64 -35.52
C PRO A 100 -0.10 -39.26 -34.74
N GLY A 101 1.03 -39.45 -35.44
CA GLY A 101 2.31 -39.64 -34.77
C GLY A 101 2.65 -38.41 -33.93
N PRO A 102 3.56 -38.54 -32.94
CA PRO A 102 3.97 -37.43 -32.09
C PRO A 102 4.49 -36.28 -32.96
N GLU A 103 3.70 -35.20 -33.00
CA GLU A 103 3.96 -34.00 -33.78
C GLU A 103 5.27 -33.38 -33.28
N ALA A 104 6.29 -33.36 -34.15
CA ALA A 104 7.57 -32.78 -33.84
C ALA A 104 7.39 -31.27 -33.58
N PRO A 105 7.98 -30.72 -32.50
CA PRO A 105 7.81 -29.31 -32.14
C PRO A 105 8.32 -28.42 -33.27
N GLU A 106 7.46 -27.53 -33.79
CA GLU A 106 7.87 -26.56 -34.81
C GLU A 106 9.03 -25.69 -34.27
N PRO A 107 10.21 -25.70 -34.91
CA PRO A 107 11.44 -25.17 -34.33
C PRO A 107 11.52 -23.62 -34.29
N ASN A 108 10.50 -22.88 -34.73
CA ASN A 108 10.60 -21.43 -34.95
C ASN A 108 9.39 -20.60 -34.47
N ALA A 109 8.58 -21.11 -33.54
CA ALA A 109 7.54 -20.26 -32.94
C ALA A 109 8.19 -19.04 -32.25
N PRO A 110 7.73 -17.80 -32.52
CA PRO A 110 8.32 -16.60 -31.92
C PRO A 110 8.32 -16.72 -30.39
N THR A 111 9.47 -16.45 -29.79
CA THR A 111 9.62 -16.48 -28.32
C THR A 111 8.77 -15.36 -27.73
N SER A 112 7.69 -15.72 -27.04
CA SER A 112 6.85 -14.72 -26.37
C SER A 112 7.48 -14.26 -25.06
N ALA A 113 7.25 -13.01 -24.68
CA ALA A 113 7.65 -12.45 -23.39
C ALA A 113 7.14 -13.30 -22.20
N GLU A 114 5.95 -13.89 -22.33
CA GLU A 114 5.38 -14.80 -21.33
C GLU A 114 6.23 -16.05 -21.10
N LYS A 115 6.84 -16.63 -22.15
CA LYS A 115 7.74 -17.78 -22.01
C LYS A 115 8.97 -17.41 -21.20
N LEU A 116 9.59 -16.26 -21.50
CA LEU A 116 10.76 -15.76 -20.76
C LEU A 116 10.42 -15.49 -19.28
N ARG A 117 9.28 -14.85 -19.04
CA ARG A 117 8.79 -14.59 -17.68
C ARG A 117 8.55 -15.89 -16.90
N ASN A 118 7.84 -16.85 -17.49
CA ASN A 118 7.56 -18.14 -16.85
C ASN A 118 8.84 -18.93 -16.57
N ALA A 119 9.84 -18.86 -17.45
CA ALA A 119 11.15 -19.47 -17.21
C ALA A 119 11.85 -18.82 -16.01
N LEU A 120 11.92 -17.48 -15.96
CA LEU A 120 12.51 -16.77 -14.81
C LEU A 120 11.82 -17.12 -13.48
N LEU A 121 10.48 -17.18 -13.45
CA LEU A 121 9.73 -17.60 -12.26
C LEU A 121 10.16 -18.99 -11.78
N ARG A 122 10.27 -19.96 -12.71
CA ARG A 122 10.72 -21.32 -12.37
C ARG A 122 12.14 -21.34 -11.81
N PHE A 123 13.08 -20.60 -12.43
CA PHE A 123 14.45 -20.51 -11.91
C PHE A 123 14.48 -19.92 -10.50
N PHE A 124 13.72 -18.86 -10.26
CA PHE A 124 13.72 -18.18 -8.96
C PHE A 124 12.99 -18.98 -7.88
N GLU A 125 11.97 -19.77 -8.22
CA GLU A 125 11.30 -20.69 -7.30
C GLU A 125 12.18 -21.86 -6.88
N LEU A 126 12.97 -22.43 -7.81
CA LEU A 126 13.80 -23.60 -7.55
C LEU A 126 15.10 -23.27 -6.80
N ALA A 127 15.51 -22.02 -6.80
CA ALA A 127 16.73 -21.58 -6.13
C ALA A 127 16.40 -20.53 -5.07
N PRO A 128 16.38 -20.90 -3.78
CA PRO A 128 16.26 -19.93 -2.70
C PRO A 128 17.41 -18.91 -2.73
N LYS A 129 17.18 -17.73 -2.17
CA LYS A 129 18.19 -16.68 -2.04
C LYS A 129 19.40 -17.19 -1.25
N ALA A 130 20.60 -16.79 -1.65
CA ALA A 130 21.88 -17.18 -1.06
C ALA A 130 22.11 -18.71 -0.98
N SER A 131 21.40 -19.50 -1.79
CA SER A 131 21.61 -20.94 -1.86
C SER A 131 22.69 -21.30 -2.88
N ASP A 132 23.41 -22.40 -2.64
CA ASP A 132 24.34 -22.97 -3.62
C ASP A 132 23.64 -23.33 -4.92
N ALA A 133 22.34 -23.65 -4.87
CA ALA A 133 21.51 -23.87 -6.06
C ALA A 133 21.37 -22.59 -6.91
N ALA A 134 21.21 -21.42 -6.28
CA ALA A 134 21.17 -20.14 -6.99
C ALA A 134 22.50 -19.87 -7.70
N ALA A 135 23.62 -20.07 -7.00
CA ALA A 135 24.95 -19.92 -7.57
C ALA A 135 25.21 -20.92 -8.72
N GLY A 136 24.80 -22.18 -8.54
CA GLY A 136 24.95 -23.24 -9.54
C GLY A 136 24.13 -23.02 -10.81
N LEU A 137 22.99 -22.33 -10.71
CA LEU A 137 22.19 -21.90 -11.86
C LEU A 137 22.68 -20.59 -12.51
N GLY A 138 23.75 -20.00 -11.98
CA GLY A 138 24.30 -18.73 -12.44
C GLY A 138 23.40 -17.53 -12.15
N ILE A 139 22.54 -17.61 -11.14
CA ILE A 139 21.67 -16.49 -10.73
C ILE A 139 22.53 -15.43 -10.06
N ILE A 140 22.51 -14.22 -10.61
CA ILE A 140 23.22 -13.07 -10.09
C ILE A 140 22.31 -12.36 -9.09
N GLU A 141 22.72 -12.32 -7.83
CA GLU A 141 22.02 -11.59 -6.78
C GLU A 141 22.50 -10.14 -6.73
N GLY A 142 21.62 -9.21 -7.07
CA GLY A 142 21.87 -7.78 -7.00
C GLY A 142 21.58 -7.18 -5.62
N LYS A 143 21.82 -5.88 -5.51
CA LYS A 143 21.39 -5.09 -4.34
C LYS A 143 19.86 -5.09 -4.26
N GLU A 144 19.32 -4.90 -3.05
CA GLU A 144 17.87 -4.80 -2.79
C GLU A 144 17.05 -6.08 -3.07
N GLY A 145 17.70 -7.24 -3.17
CA GLY A 145 17.01 -8.52 -3.42
C GLY A 145 16.63 -8.75 -4.89
N ASN A 146 17.13 -7.91 -5.80
CA ASN A 146 17.03 -8.15 -7.23
C ASN A 146 17.77 -9.44 -7.61
N ARG A 147 17.16 -10.26 -8.46
CA ARG A 147 17.75 -11.49 -8.97
C ARG A 147 17.74 -11.45 -10.49
N TYR A 148 18.87 -11.79 -11.10
CA TYR A 148 19.05 -11.74 -12.53
C TYR A 148 19.55 -13.09 -13.03
N LEU A 149 19.03 -13.54 -14.17
CA LEU A 149 19.52 -14.70 -14.89
C LEU A 149 20.23 -14.22 -16.16
N PRO A 150 21.44 -14.74 -16.48
CA PRO A 150 22.12 -14.40 -17.72
C PRO A 150 21.23 -14.65 -18.94
N LEU A 151 21.21 -13.70 -19.88
CA LEU A 151 20.37 -13.79 -21.09
C LEU A 151 20.59 -15.07 -21.92
N PRO A 152 21.83 -15.59 -22.12
CA PRO A 152 22.03 -16.87 -22.81
C PRO A 152 21.33 -18.04 -22.11
N VAL A 153 21.42 -18.10 -20.77
CA VAL A 153 20.81 -19.16 -19.96
C VAL A 153 19.29 -19.09 -20.07
N LEU A 154 18.73 -17.89 -19.95
CA LEU A 154 17.29 -17.69 -20.08
C LEU A 154 16.79 -18.03 -21.49
N GLY A 155 17.48 -17.57 -22.53
CA GLY A 155 17.08 -17.83 -23.91
C GLY A 155 17.09 -19.32 -24.25
N ARG A 156 18.10 -20.06 -23.79
CA ARG A 156 18.15 -21.52 -23.94
C ARG A 156 16.99 -22.21 -23.20
N ALA A 157 16.64 -21.72 -22.00
CA ALA A 157 15.55 -22.30 -21.22
C ALA A 157 14.17 -22.17 -21.88
N VAL A 158 13.99 -21.21 -22.79
CA VAL A 158 12.77 -21.05 -23.60
C VAL A 158 12.88 -21.65 -25.00
N GLY A 159 13.95 -22.41 -25.28
CA GLY A 159 14.15 -23.14 -26.52
C GLY A 159 14.82 -22.34 -27.65
N ILE A 160 15.41 -21.17 -27.37
CA ILE A 160 16.21 -20.46 -28.37
C ILE A 160 17.53 -21.22 -28.54
N THR A 161 17.80 -21.64 -29.77
CA THR A 161 19.05 -22.29 -30.18
C THR A 161 19.98 -21.28 -30.89
N GLY A 162 21.29 -21.55 -30.84
CA GLY A 162 22.33 -20.70 -31.43
C GLY A 162 23.55 -20.57 -30.51
N GLU A 163 24.52 -19.77 -30.94
CA GLU A 163 25.64 -19.36 -30.08
C GLU A 163 25.16 -18.45 -28.95
N ASP A 164 25.94 -18.35 -27.86
CA ASP A 164 25.52 -17.60 -26.65
C ASP A 164 25.17 -16.14 -26.95
N PHE A 165 25.92 -15.50 -27.85
CA PHE A 165 25.65 -14.13 -28.26
C PHE A 165 24.32 -14.01 -29.03
N GLU A 166 24.03 -14.93 -29.95
CA GLU A 166 22.79 -14.93 -30.72
C GLU A 166 21.57 -15.18 -29.83
N VAL A 167 21.70 -16.14 -28.91
CA VAL A 167 20.66 -16.46 -27.93
C VAL A 167 20.39 -15.25 -27.03
N ALA A 168 21.45 -14.60 -26.53
CA ALA A 168 21.32 -13.41 -25.69
C ALA A 168 20.66 -12.25 -26.44
N MET A 169 21.06 -11.98 -27.69
CA MET A 169 20.49 -10.91 -28.51
C MET A 169 19.01 -11.14 -28.81
N LYS A 170 18.60 -12.38 -29.11
CA LYS A 170 17.18 -12.73 -29.32
C LYS A 170 16.37 -12.54 -28.04
N ALA A 171 16.85 -13.05 -26.90
CA ALA A 171 16.18 -12.86 -25.61
C ALA A 171 16.09 -11.38 -25.21
N TRP A 172 17.16 -10.62 -25.40
CA TRP A 172 17.22 -9.19 -25.13
C TRP A 172 16.22 -8.39 -25.97
N THR A 173 16.08 -8.72 -27.25
CA THR A 173 15.12 -8.06 -28.15
C THR A 173 13.69 -8.21 -27.62
N VAL A 174 13.30 -9.43 -27.24
CA VAL A 174 11.98 -9.68 -26.63
C VAL A 174 11.81 -8.91 -25.32
N VAL A 175 12.84 -8.85 -24.48
CA VAL A 175 12.80 -8.11 -23.21
C VAL A 175 12.63 -6.60 -23.44
N ASN A 176 13.30 -6.02 -24.43
CA ASN A 176 13.21 -4.60 -24.75
C ASN A 176 11.91 -4.20 -25.45
N GLU A 177 11.32 -5.09 -26.24
CA GLU A 177 10.01 -4.88 -26.86
C GLU A 177 8.86 -5.03 -25.84
N THR A 178 9.12 -5.68 -24.71
CA THR A 178 8.14 -5.85 -23.63
C THR A 178 7.89 -4.52 -22.92
N PRO A 179 6.63 -4.20 -22.55
CA PRO A 179 6.34 -3.01 -21.75
C PRO A 179 7.19 -2.92 -20.48
N ALA A 180 7.63 -1.70 -20.17
CA ALA A 180 8.38 -1.43 -18.95
C ALA A 180 7.61 -1.89 -17.70
N GLY A 181 8.33 -2.44 -16.72
CA GLY A 181 7.74 -2.90 -15.46
C GLY A 181 7.52 -4.41 -15.37
N ILE A 182 7.85 -5.19 -16.41
CA ILE A 182 7.83 -6.67 -16.35
C ILE A 182 9.24 -7.19 -16.04
N PHE A 183 10.20 -6.82 -16.87
CA PHE A 183 11.60 -7.22 -16.75
C PHE A 183 12.46 -6.09 -16.20
N MET A 184 13.57 -6.45 -15.55
CA MET A 184 14.65 -5.53 -15.19
C MET A 184 15.94 -6.05 -15.78
N LEU A 185 16.69 -5.19 -16.44
CA LEU A 185 18.03 -5.53 -16.93
C LEU A 185 19.08 -5.07 -15.90
N THR A 186 20.18 -5.81 -15.82
CA THR A 186 21.38 -5.35 -15.13
C THR A 186 21.95 -4.09 -15.81
N GLU A 187 22.82 -3.34 -15.11
CA GLU A 187 23.42 -2.11 -15.66
C GLU A 187 24.21 -2.36 -16.95
N ASP A 188 24.80 -3.55 -17.09
CA ASP A 188 25.52 -4.00 -18.30
C ASP A 188 24.61 -4.69 -19.33
N ALA A 189 23.31 -4.79 -19.06
CA ALA A 189 22.30 -5.46 -19.86
C ALA A 189 22.59 -6.94 -20.22
N ARG A 190 23.44 -7.63 -19.43
CA ARG A 190 23.81 -9.03 -19.70
C ARG A 190 22.89 -10.05 -19.03
N ALA A 191 22.16 -9.63 -18.00
CA ALA A 191 21.24 -10.48 -17.28
C ALA A 191 19.90 -9.78 -17.07
N VAL A 192 18.86 -10.59 -16.93
CA VAL A 192 17.47 -10.13 -16.81
C VAL A 192 16.83 -10.72 -15.56
N GLY A 193 16.10 -9.87 -14.84
CA GLY A 193 15.32 -10.21 -13.68
C GLY A 193 13.84 -9.90 -13.89
N LEU A 194 13.03 -10.23 -12.89
CA LEU A 194 11.60 -9.94 -12.87
C LEU A 194 11.30 -8.84 -11.85
N VAL A 195 10.61 -7.78 -12.28
CA VAL A 195 10.14 -6.70 -11.40
C VAL A 195 9.23 -7.26 -10.31
N GLU A 196 8.36 -8.20 -10.67
CA GLU A 196 7.46 -8.87 -9.72
C GLU A 196 8.20 -9.63 -8.62
N TRP A 197 9.33 -10.25 -8.94
CA TRP A 197 10.12 -10.96 -7.95
C TRP A 197 10.79 -9.99 -6.97
N ALA A 198 11.40 -8.93 -7.49
CA ALA A 198 12.02 -7.91 -6.65
C ALA A 198 10.99 -7.20 -5.77
N GLY A 199 9.80 -6.91 -6.31
CA GLY A 199 8.69 -6.36 -5.54
C GLY A 199 8.28 -7.27 -4.39
N TRP A 200 8.18 -8.58 -4.63
CA TRP A 200 7.88 -9.56 -3.59
C TRP A 200 8.92 -9.60 -2.47
N GLU A 201 10.21 -9.59 -2.80
CA GLU A 201 11.29 -9.59 -1.81
C GLU A 201 11.31 -8.30 -0.98
N GLU A 202 11.16 -7.13 -1.62
CA GLU A 202 11.04 -5.83 -0.93
C GLU A 202 9.83 -5.82 0.01
N PHE A 203 8.71 -6.37 -0.44
CA PHE A 203 7.50 -6.52 0.36
C PHE A 203 7.70 -7.43 1.56
N SER A 204 8.16 -8.67 1.35
CA SER A 204 8.27 -9.66 2.44
C SER A 204 9.27 -9.21 3.49
N SER A 205 10.46 -8.77 3.07
CA SER A 205 11.50 -8.32 4.01
C SER A 205 11.06 -7.09 4.82
N SER A 206 10.38 -6.14 4.20
CA SER A 206 9.85 -4.96 4.89
C SER A 206 8.70 -5.32 5.83
N LEU A 207 7.83 -6.25 5.42
CA LEU A 207 6.74 -6.73 6.24
C LEU A 207 7.26 -7.45 7.49
N ASP A 208 8.30 -8.28 7.38
CA ASP A 208 8.91 -8.96 8.53
C ASP A 208 9.43 -7.97 9.57
N VAL A 209 10.04 -6.86 9.13
CA VAL A 209 10.47 -5.78 10.04
C VAL A 209 9.26 -5.11 10.72
N ILE A 210 8.15 -4.91 10.00
CA ILE A 210 6.91 -4.35 10.56
C ILE A 210 6.30 -5.32 11.58
N VAL A 211 6.24 -6.62 11.28
CA VAL A 211 5.74 -7.66 12.19
C VAL A 211 6.58 -7.68 13.47
N ASN A 212 7.91 -7.68 13.34
CA ASN A 212 8.80 -7.69 14.50
C ASN A 212 8.70 -6.39 15.30
N GLY A 213 8.66 -5.24 14.63
CA GLY A 213 8.50 -3.94 15.28
C GLY A 213 7.20 -3.85 16.08
N THR A 214 6.07 -4.24 15.50
CA THR A 214 4.76 -4.16 16.19
C THR A 214 4.64 -5.11 17.40
N ARG A 215 5.46 -6.16 17.45
CA ARG A 215 5.56 -7.09 18.60
C ARG A 215 6.43 -6.54 19.73
N ASP A 216 7.37 -5.63 19.44
CA ASP A 216 8.26 -5.03 20.45
C ASP A 216 7.47 -4.18 21.45
N PRO A 217 7.55 -4.41 22.77
CA PRO A 217 6.96 -3.53 23.79
C PRO A 217 7.39 -2.06 23.69
N ALA A 218 8.61 -1.78 23.22
CA ALA A 218 9.15 -0.43 23.03
C ALA A 218 8.84 0.19 21.66
N PHE A 219 7.92 -0.41 20.90
CA PHE A 219 7.57 0.03 19.55
C PHE A 219 7.17 1.51 19.47
N GLU A 220 7.81 2.20 18.53
CA GLU A 220 7.42 3.54 18.09
C GLU A 220 6.96 3.50 16.63
N PRO A 221 5.79 4.07 16.26
CA PRO A 221 5.29 4.04 14.88
C PRO A 221 6.29 4.56 13.83
N ARG A 222 7.06 5.62 14.15
CA ARG A 222 8.04 6.19 13.21
C ARG A 222 9.17 5.21 12.85
N SER A 223 9.49 4.25 13.71
CA SER A 223 10.54 3.24 13.45
C SER A 223 10.28 2.38 12.22
N ILE A 224 9.01 2.18 11.85
CA ILE A 224 8.61 1.37 10.68
C ILE A 224 8.24 2.20 9.45
N GLN A 225 8.34 3.53 9.49
CA GLN A 225 7.89 4.42 8.40
C GLN A 225 8.50 4.08 7.04
N GLY A 226 9.82 3.94 6.98
CA GLY A 226 10.52 3.56 5.75
C GLY A 226 10.19 2.14 5.29
N HIS A 227 9.81 1.25 6.20
CA HIS A 227 9.40 -0.12 5.88
C HIS A 227 7.97 -0.18 5.35
N VAL A 228 7.04 0.63 5.88
CA VAL A 228 5.66 0.72 5.34
C VAL A 228 5.69 1.22 3.89
N ALA A 229 6.49 2.26 3.60
CA ALA A 229 6.62 2.78 2.24
C ALA A 229 7.22 1.74 1.27
N ARG A 230 8.29 1.04 1.69
CA ARG A 230 8.92 -0.04 0.90
C ARG A 230 7.99 -1.23 0.69
N ALA A 231 7.35 -1.70 1.76
CA ALA A 231 6.39 -2.80 1.69
C ALA A 231 5.25 -2.49 0.72
N ALA A 232 4.69 -1.27 0.77
CA ALA A 232 3.62 -0.87 -0.12
C ALA A 232 4.04 -0.83 -1.58
N ARG A 233 5.24 -0.30 -1.89
CA ARG A 233 5.80 -0.33 -3.25
C ARG A 233 6.07 -1.75 -3.72
N GLY A 234 6.68 -2.56 -2.87
CA GLY A 234 6.95 -3.98 -3.14
C GLY A 234 5.67 -4.74 -3.48
N ALA A 235 4.62 -4.58 -2.66
CA ALA A 235 3.33 -5.25 -2.85
C ALA A 235 2.67 -4.91 -4.20
N VAL A 236 2.71 -3.64 -4.61
CA VAL A 236 2.19 -3.20 -5.91
C VAL A 236 3.04 -3.74 -7.05
N ARG A 237 4.37 -3.78 -6.87
CA ARG A 237 5.32 -4.31 -7.85
C ARG A 237 5.27 -5.83 -7.98
N SER A 238 4.84 -6.57 -6.96
CA SER A 238 4.74 -8.04 -6.95
C SER A 238 3.83 -8.60 -8.05
N GLY A 239 3.00 -7.77 -8.67
CA GLY A 239 2.17 -8.15 -9.80
C GLY A 239 1.02 -9.10 -9.44
N PRO A 240 0.22 -9.50 -10.45
CA PRO A 240 -1.02 -10.24 -10.23
C PRO A 240 -0.80 -11.69 -9.77
N LEU A 241 0.32 -12.33 -10.14
CA LEU A 241 0.60 -13.72 -9.77
C LEU A 241 0.85 -13.88 -8.26
N ARG A 242 1.53 -12.91 -7.64
CA ARG A 242 1.86 -12.92 -6.21
C ARG A 242 0.82 -12.17 -5.36
N GLN A 243 -0.19 -11.55 -5.96
CA GLN A 243 -1.30 -10.94 -5.24
C GLN A 243 -1.89 -11.82 -4.11
N PRO A 244 -2.22 -13.12 -4.33
CA PRO A 244 -2.73 -13.96 -3.24
C PRO A 244 -1.71 -14.15 -2.11
N ASP A 245 -0.42 -14.23 -2.42
CA ASP A 245 0.64 -14.36 -1.42
C ASP A 245 0.80 -13.06 -0.61
N VAL A 246 0.75 -11.90 -1.27
CA VAL A 246 0.76 -10.58 -0.63
C VAL A 246 -0.42 -10.46 0.34
N LEU A 247 -1.62 -10.81 -0.11
CA LEU A 247 -2.82 -10.78 0.73
C LEU A 247 -2.71 -11.73 1.92
N ARG A 248 -2.24 -12.96 1.72
CA ARG A 248 -2.01 -13.94 2.79
C ARG A 248 -1.04 -13.38 3.85
N ARG A 249 0.09 -12.84 3.43
CA ARG A 249 1.09 -12.26 4.33
C ARG A 249 0.58 -11.02 5.08
N LEU A 250 -0.22 -10.17 4.42
CA LEU A 250 -0.87 -9.05 5.11
C LEU A 250 -1.86 -9.53 6.18
N GLN A 251 -2.57 -10.64 5.95
CA GLN A 251 -3.43 -11.26 6.99
C GLN A 251 -2.60 -11.79 8.16
N GLU A 252 -1.41 -12.35 7.89
CA GLU A 252 -0.51 -12.85 8.92
C GLU A 252 -0.03 -11.74 9.89
N LEU A 253 0.05 -10.48 9.46
CA LEU A 253 0.40 -9.36 10.35
C LEU A 253 -0.55 -9.25 11.55
N SER A 254 -1.83 -9.56 11.35
CA SER A 254 -2.83 -9.56 12.42
C SER A 254 -3.10 -10.95 13.01
N SER A 255 -2.42 -11.99 12.51
CA SER A 255 -2.68 -13.35 12.95
C SER A 255 -2.33 -13.55 14.42
N GLU A 256 -3.12 -14.39 15.10
CA GLU A 256 -3.07 -14.66 16.55
C GLU A 256 -1.82 -15.45 16.99
N ASN A 257 -0.80 -15.55 16.15
CA ASN A 257 0.49 -16.19 16.43
C ASN A 257 1.34 -15.32 17.39
N LEU A 258 0.73 -14.94 18.52
CA LEU A 258 1.37 -14.34 19.66
C LEU A 258 1.83 -15.46 20.58
N PRO A 259 2.96 -15.31 21.29
CA PRO A 259 3.35 -16.28 22.31
C PRO A 259 2.20 -16.48 23.30
N GLU A 260 1.76 -17.73 23.50
CA GLU A 260 0.70 -18.07 24.44
C GLU A 260 1.03 -17.59 25.86
N ASP A 261 2.33 -17.48 26.17
CA ASP A 261 2.87 -17.01 27.45
C ASP A 261 2.78 -15.50 27.67
N ALA A 262 2.47 -14.70 26.64
CA ALA A 262 2.38 -13.25 26.78
C ALA A 262 1.16 -12.83 27.61
N ALA A 263 1.31 -11.88 28.54
CA ALA A 263 0.18 -11.41 29.34
C ALA A 263 -0.99 -10.91 28.45
N PRO A 264 -2.27 -11.13 28.83
CA PRO A 264 -3.43 -10.72 28.02
C PRO A 264 -3.40 -9.25 27.58
N ALA A 265 -2.94 -8.35 28.45
CA ALA A 265 -2.80 -6.93 28.16
C ALA A 265 -1.76 -6.65 27.05
N LEU A 266 -0.62 -7.35 27.08
CA LEU A 266 0.41 -7.24 26.05
C LEU A 266 -0.10 -7.78 24.70
N ARG A 267 -0.83 -8.90 24.70
CA ARG A 267 -1.45 -9.44 23.48
C ARG A 267 -2.42 -8.44 22.85
N SER A 268 -3.30 -7.84 23.67
CA SER A 268 -4.22 -6.80 23.21
C SER A 268 -3.48 -5.59 22.62
N ALA A 269 -2.40 -5.14 23.26
CA ALA A 269 -1.57 -4.04 22.76
C ALA A 269 -0.85 -4.38 21.44
N ILE A 270 -0.32 -5.59 21.29
CA ILE A 270 0.30 -6.02 20.03
C ILE A 270 -0.74 -6.12 18.92
N GLN A 271 -1.90 -6.73 19.17
CA GLN A 271 -2.99 -6.81 18.18
C GLN A 271 -3.45 -5.41 17.74
N ARG A 272 -3.59 -4.47 18.68
CA ARG A 272 -3.93 -3.08 18.38
C ARG A 272 -2.88 -2.45 17.45
N ARG A 273 -1.60 -2.56 17.78
CA ARG A 273 -0.50 -2.01 16.96
C ARG A 273 -0.45 -2.65 15.57
N ALA A 274 -0.63 -3.97 15.48
CA ALA A 274 -0.68 -4.70 14.21
C ALA A 274 -1.83 -4.23 13.32
N ARG A 275 -3.05 -4.00 13.87
CA ARG A 275 -4.19 -3.46 13.11
C ARG A 275 -3.93 -2.06 12.58
N LEU A 276 -3.34 -1.18 13.39
CA LEU A 276 -3.01 0.18 12.97
C LEU A 276 -1.92 0.18 11.89
N ALA A 277 -0.90 -0.66 12.03
CA ALA A 277 0.13 -0.85 10.99
C ALA A 277 -0.47 -1.42 9.70
N LEU A 278 -1.39 -2.39 9.80
CA LEU A 278 -2.11 -2.95 8.65
C LEU A 278 -2.95 -1.87 7.95
N ALA A 279 -3.63 -1.00 8.69
CA ALA A 279 -4.35 0.13 8.11
C ALA A 279 -3.42 1.09 7.36
N CYS A 280 -2.23 1.40 7.90
CA CYS A 280 -1.20 2.20 7.23
C CYS A 280 -0.68 1.52 5.95
N LEU A 281 -0.47 0.20 5.99
CA LEU A 281 -0.05 -0.57 4.81
C LEU A 281 -1.12 -0.56 3.72
N VAL A 282 -2.39 -0.80 4.06
CA VAL A 282 -3.50 -0.72 3.10
C VAL A 282 -3.59 0.69 2.51
N ASP A 283 -3.41 1.71 3.34
CA ASP A 283 -3.39 3.11 2.91
C ASP A 283 -2.26 3.41 1.92
N ALA A 284 -1.05 2.97 2.23
CA ALA A 284 0.12 3.13 1.38
C ALA A 284 -0.01 2.31 0.07
N ILE A 285 -0.49 1.06 0.13
CA ILE A 285 -0.71 0.20 -1.05
C ILE A 285 -1.77 0.82 -1.95
N ALA A 286 -2.88 1.32 -1.41
CA ALA A 286 -3.91 1.98 -2.20
C ALA A 286 -3.38 3.26 -2.86
N SER A 287 -2.57 4.06 -2.14
CA SER A 287 -1.93 5.25 -2.70
C SER A 287 -0.99 4.91 -3.86
N GLN A 288 -0.11 3.93 -3.66
CA GLN A 288 0.86 3.49 -4.66
C GLN A 288 0.16 2.81 -5.84
N GLY A 289 -0.85 1.99 -5.58
CA GLY A 289 -1.60 1.20 -6.56
C GLY A 289 -2.46 2.03 -7.51
N LEU A 290 -2.85 3.24 -7.09
CA LEU A 290 -3.55 4.24 -7.92
C LEU A 290 -2.58 5.22 -8.60
N GLY A 291 -1.29 5.17 -8.27
CA GLY A 291 -0.28 6.03 -8.85
C GLY A 291 0.09 5.60 -10.28
N PRO A 292 0.69 6.48 -11.08
CA PRO A 292 1.10 6.18 -12.46
C PRO A 292 2.20 5.10 -12.55
N GLN A 293 2.88 4.80 -11.44
CA GLN A 293 3.88 3.74 -11.37
C GLN A 293 3.28 2.35 -11.12
N ALA A 294 2.01 2.30 -10.74
CA ALA A 294 1.29 1.06 -10.59
C ALA A 294 0.93 0.58 -11.99
N GLY A 295 1.57 -0.49 -12.45
CA GLY A 295 1.17 -1.14 -13.71
C GLY A 295 -0.33 -1.46 -13.71
N LEU A 296 -0.92 -1.65 -14.89
CA LEU A 296 -2.38 -1.86 -15.07
C LEU A 296 -2.97 -2.94 -14.12
N ASP A 297 -2.15 -3.91 -13.71
CA ASP A 297 -2.55 -5.04 -12.86
C ASP A 297 -2.63 -4.71 -11.36
N SER A 298 -2.07 -3.58 -10.90
CA SER A 298 -2.07 -3.18 -9.48
C SER A 298 -3.48 -3.00 -8.92
N MET A 299 -4.42 -2.60 -9.76
CA MET A 299 -5.82 -2.38 -9.42
C MET A 299 -6.49 -3.66 -8.94
N GLY A 300 -6.03 -4.82 -9.42
CA GLY A 300 -6.47 -6.13 -8.94
C GLY A 300 -6.20 -6.30 -7.45
N LEU A 301 -4.99 -5.95 -6.98
CA LEU A 301 -4.61 -5.99 -5.57
C LEU A 301 -5.45 -5.03 -4.75
N VAL A 302 -5.51 -3.75 -5.13
CA VAL A 302 -6.25 -2.71 -4.41
C VAL A 302 -7.73 -3.08 -4.27
N GLY A 303 -8.35 -3.62 -5.33
CA GLY A 303 -9.75 -4.04 -5.31
C GLY A 303 -10.08 -5.18 -4.34
N GLN A 304 -9.10 -6.01 -3.96
CA GLN A 304 -9.29 -7.10 -3.00
C GLN A 304 -9.05 -6.69 -1.55
N LEU A 305 -8.26 -5.63 -1.29
CA LEU A 305 -7.91 -5.20 0.08
C LEU A 305 -9.14 -5.05 1.00
N PRO A 306 -10.27 -4.43 0.58
CA PRO A 306 -11.43 -4.30 1.45
C PRO A 306 -12.04 -5.65 1.83
N ARG A 307 -12.12 -6.59 0.90
CA ARG A 307 -12.73 -7.90 1.16
C ARG A 307 -11.90 -8.73 2.12
N THR A 308 -10.58 -8.59 2.05
CA THR A 308 -9.65 -9.46 2.76
C THR A 308 -9.23 -8.90 4.11
N LEU A 309 -9.11 -7.57 4.23
CA LEU A 309 -8.44 -6.92 5.37
C LEU A 309 -9.36 -6.00 6.19
N PHE A 310 -10.50 -5.52 5.67
CA PHE A 310 -11.34 -4.59 6.46
C PHE A 310 -11.95 -5.24 7.70
N GLY A 311 -12.31 -6.54 7.63
CA GLY A 311 -12.74 -7.26 8.83
C GLY A 311 -11.65 -7.27 9.89
N ILE A 312 -10.41 -7.59 9.48
CA ILE A 312 -9.25 -7.64 10.37
C ILE A 312 -8.93 -6.28 11.01
N ILE A 313 -9.02 -5.20 10.23
CA ILE A 313 -8.69 -3.83 10.68
C ILE A 313 -9.81 -3.26 11.56
N PHE A 314 -11.06 -3.40 11.13
CA PHE A 314 -12.18 -2.63 11.68
C PHE A 314 -13.11 -3.42 12.61
N ASP A 315 -13.06 -4.76 12.62
CA ASP A 315 -13.83 -5.55 13.57
C ASP A 315 -13.18 -5.53 14.95
N ASN A 316 -14.03 -5.52 16.00
CA ASN A 316 -13.60 -5.60 17.40
C ASN A 316 -12.63 -4.47 17.82
N ILE A 317 -12.79 -3.28 17.24
CA ILE A 317 -12.13 -2.07 17.75
C ILE A 317 -12.78 -1.72 19.10
N ASP A 318 -11.97 -1.50 20.12
CA ASP A 318 -12.46 -1.00 21.41
C ASP A 318 -12.78 0.49 21.27
N ASP A 319 -14.07 0.85 21.30
CA ASP A 319 -14.55 2.24 21.25
C ASP A 319 -13.97 3.13 22.37
N ARG A 320 -13.40 2.52 23.42
CA ARG A 320 -12.69 3.25 24.48
C ARG A 320 -11.35 3.81 24.00
N ASP A 321 -10.73 3.22 22.98
CA ASP A 321 -9.51 3.74 22.37
C ASP A 321 -9.81 4.85 21.36
N ARG A 322 -10.11 6.04 21.90
CA ARG A 322 -10.39 7.23 21.09
C ARG A 322 -9.25 7.57 20.12
N GLY A 323 -7.99 7.31 20.49
CA GLY A 323 -6.85 7.59 19.62
C GLY A 323 -6.87 6.73 18.36
N ALA A 324 -7.02 5.42 18.52
CA ALA A 324 -7.15 4.49 17.40
C ALA A 324 -8.38 4.78 16.54
N CYS A 325 -9.54 5.03 17.15
CA CYS A 325 -10.77 5.37 16.42
C CYS A 325 -10.63 6.69 15.62
N ALA A 326 -9.99 7.72 16.19
CA ALA A 326 -9.72 8.97 15.48
C ALA A 326 -8.83 8.74 14.26
N PHE A 327 -7.74 8.00 14.44
CA PHE A 327 -6.78 7.69 13.39
C PHE A 327 -7.42 6.90 12.23
N LEU A 328 -8.15 5.84 12.56
CA LEU A 328 -8.83 5.01 11.58
C LEU A 328 -9.94 5.79 10.83
N GLY A 329 -10.65 6.68 11.51
CA GLY A 329 -11.59 7.60 10.88
C GLY A 329 -10.94 8.51 9.84
N GLU A 330 -9.76 9.05 10.13
CA GLU A 330 -9.00 9.88 9.18
C GLU A 330 -8.49 9.08 7.98
N ILE A 331 -8.05 7.83 8.18
CA ILE A 331 -7.70 6.93 7.08
C ILE A 331 -8.90 6.69 6.16
N LEU A 332 -10.08 6.36 6.71
CA LEU A 332 -11.30 6.17 5.92
C LEU A 332 -11.68 7.42 5.12
N GLN A 333 -11.55 8.60 5.72
CA GLN A 333 -11.78 9.87 5.02
C GLN A 333 -10.75 10.13 3.92
N SER A 334 -9.48 9.81 4.14
CA SER A 334 -8.45 9.91 3.11
C SER A 334 -8.71 8.95 1.94
N TRP A 335 -9.19 7.74 2.20
CA TRP A 335 -9.61 6.78 1.17
C TRP A 335 -10.83 7.27 0.38
N ASP A 336 -11.82 7.90 1.03
CA ASP A 336 -12.97 8.49 0.32
C ASP A 336 -12.54 9.67 -0.56
N ARG A 337 -11.69 10.57 -0.03
CA ARG A 337 -11.16 11.73 -0.79
C ARG A 337 -10.40 11.30 -2.04
N ARG A 338 -9.56 10.27 -1.96
CA ARG A 338 -8.81 9.71 -3.09
C ARG A 338 -9.61 8.72 -3.95
N ARG A 339 -10.85 8.41 -3.55
CA ARG A 339 -11.72 7.43 -4.21
C ARG A 339 -11.06 6.05 -4.34
N CYS A 340 -10.27 5.65 -3.34
CA CYS A 340 -9.56 4.37 -3.35
C CYS A 340 -10.51 3.18 -3.30
N PHE A 341 -11.59 3.31 -2.54
CA PHE A 341 -12.55 2.24 -2.29
C PHE A 341 -13.99 2.74 -2.48
N SER A 342 -14.91 1.81 -2.71
CA SER A 342 -16.32 2.17 -2.84
C SER A 342 -16.88 2.78 -1.55
N LYS A 343 -17.75 3.79 -1.67
CA LYS A 343 -18.42 4.42 -0.52
C LYS A 343 -19.13 3.42 0.39
N LYS A 344 -19.70 2.35 -0.16
CA LYS A 344 -20.37 1.30 0.61
C LYS A 344 -19.42 0.62 1.61
N TRP A 345 -18.22 0.22 1.15
CA TRP A 345 -17.20 -0.38 2.01
C TRP A 345 -16.72 0.60 3.09
N LEU A 346 -16.53 1.87 2.75
CA LEU A 346 -16.09 2.89 3.69
C LEU A 346 -17.15 3.19 4.75
N GLN A 347 -18.42 3.26 4.37
CA GLN A 347 -19.54 3.45 5.30
C GLN A 347 -19.74 2.25 6.23
N ASP A 348 -19.61 1.03 5.71
CA ASP A 348 -19.67 -0.20 6.51
C ASP A 348 -18.55 -0.22 7.57
N ALA A 349 -17.32 0.07 7.16
CA ALA A 349 -16.18 0.17 8.08
C ALA A 349 -16.36 1.29 9.12
N ALA A 350 -16.79 2.48 8.71
CA ALA A 350 -17.03 3.61 9.59
C ALA A 350 -18.17 3.36 10.62
N GLY A 351 -19.09 2.44 10.31
CA GLY A 351 -20.16 2.05 11.22
C GLY A 351 -19.73 1.15 12.38
N LYS A 352 -18.52 0.59 12.34
CA LYS A 352 -18.02 -0.39 13.33
C LYS A 352 -17.43 0.24 14.59
N PHE A 353 -17.18 1.55 14.57
CA PHE A 353 -16.62 2.27 15.71
C PHE A 353 -17.13 3.71 15.73
N SER A 354 -17.12 4.32 16.91
CA SER A 354 -17.51 5.72 17.08
C SER A 354 -16.33 6.65 16.77
N MET A 355 -16.46 7.48 15.72
CA MET A 355 -15.45 8.50 15.41
C MET A 355 -15.51 9.63 16.45
N PRO A 356 -14.45 9.82 17.27
CA PRO A 356 -14.43 10.90 18.23
C PRO A 356 -14.41 12.25 17.50
N LYS A 357 -15.15 13.22 18.04
CA LYS A 357 -15.19 14.60 17.53
C LYS A 357 -14.25 15.44 18.37
N GLY A 358 -13.34 16.18 17.73
CA GLY A 358 -12.46 17.12 18.41
C GLY A 358 -11.13 17.31 17.69
N PRO A 359 -10.34 18.32 18.09
CA PRO A 359 -8.95 18.46 17.65
C PRO A 359 -8.12 17.26 18.14
N ASN A 360 -7.16 16.84 17.34
CA ASN A 360 -6.21 15.79 17.70
C ASN A 360 -4.80 16.33 17.45
N SER A 361 -4.05 16.62 18.51
CA SER A 361 -2.69 17.16 18.39
C SER A 361 -1.76 16.21 17.64
N GLU A 362 -1.88 14.89 17.81
CA GLU A 362 -1.05 13.93 17.06
C GLU A 362 -1.30 14.00 15.56
N ARG A 363 -2.55 14.24 15.16
CA ARG A 363 -2.93 14.45 13.75
C ARG A 363 -2.31 15.75 13.23
N ASP A 364 -2.50 16.84 13.97
CA ASP A 364 -2.06 18.17 13.56
C ASP A 364 -0.52 18.25 13.47
N GLU A 365 0.17 17.60 14.40
CA GLU A 365 1.63 17.48 14.46
C GLU A 365 2.20 16.37 13.57
N ARG A 366 1.35 15.54 12.95
CA ARG A 366 1.75 14.38 12.13
C ARG A 366 2.71 13.44 12.88
N ARG A 367 2.41 13.21 14.17
CA ARG A 367 3.19 12.33 15.04
C ARG A 367 2.54 10.95 15.17
N GLY A 368 3.29 10.02 15.75
CA GLY A 368 2.82 8.65 15.95
C GLY A 368 2.35 7.99 14.66
N TRP A 369 1.16 7.41 14.70
CA TRP A 369 0.56 6.71 13.55
C TRP A 369 0.25 7.62 12.36
N TYR A 370 -0.01 8.92 12.59
CA TYR A 370 -0.29 9.85 11.51
C TYR A 370 0.91 10.07 10.58
N ALA A 371 2.15 9.89 11.08
CA ALA A 371 3.36 9.93 10.26
C ALA A 371 3.40 8.81 9.19
N LEU A 372 2.68 7.72 9.41
CA LEU A 372 2.64 6.55 8.53
C LEU A 372 1.55 6.63 7.45
N THR A 373 0.74 7.69 7.45
CA THR A 373 -0.25 7.91 6.39
C THR A 373 0.46 8.15 5.06
N SER A 374 -0.09 7.64 3.97
CA SER A 374 0.42 7.79 2.61
C SER A 374 0.69 9.24 2.23
N GLU A 375 -0.17 10.19 2.64
CA GLU A 375 0.04 11.64 2.44
C GLU A 375 1.37 12.13 3.05
N ASN A 376 1.84 11.51 4.14
CA ASN A 376 3.07 11.85 4.84
C ASN A 376 4.26 10.99 4.40
N LEU A 377 4.05 9.73 3.98
CA LEU A 377 5.12 8.87 3.46
C LEU A 377 5.82 9.45 2.22
N HIS A 378 5.10 10.26 1.43
CA HIS A 378 5.64 10.88 0.22
C HIS A 378 6.38 12.20 0.49
N ARG A 379 6.23 12.81 1.67
CA ARG A 379 6.95 14.03 2.01
C ARG A 379 8.40 13.69 2.29
N LYS A 380 9.31 14.24 1.47
CA LYS A 380 10.75 14.06 1.68
C LYS A 380 11.12 14.60 3.06
N PRO A 381 11.97 13.90 3.83
CA PRO A 381 12.38 14.34 5.18
C PRO A 381 13.02 15.74 5.18
N ALA A 382 13.56 16.19 4.05
CA ALA A 382 14.13 17.54 3.89
C ALA A 382 13.13 18.68 4.18
N GLU A 383 11.83 18.48 3.94
CA GLU A 383 10.81 19.49 4.27
C GLU A 383 10.49 19.53 5.77
N GLU A 384 10.65 18.40 6.47
CA GLU A 384 10.43 18.32 7.93
C GLU A 384 11.56 19.05 8.68
N GLU A 385 12.80 18.97 8.20
CA GLU A 385 13.95 19.68 8.76
C GLU A 385 13.85 21.21 8.54
N GLN A 386 13.29 21.63 7.39
CA GLN A 386 12.99 23.04 7.13
C GLN A 386 11.81 23.57 7.95
N ALA A 387 10.77 22.76 8.16
CA ALA A 387 9.64 23.16 9.00
C ALA A 387 10.01 23.25 10.50
N ALA A 388 10.84 22.32 10.99
CA ALA A 388 11.35 22.34 12.36
C ALA A 388 12.31 23.52 12.62
N SER A 389 13.16 23.86 11.64
CA SER A 389 14.06 25.03 11.75
C SER A 389 13.31 26.37 11.66
N ALA A 390 12.24 26.46 10.85
CA ALA A 390 11.42 27.66 10.77
C ALA A 390 10.61 27.94 12.06
N GLN A 391 10.15 26.90 12.75
CA GLN A 391 9.47 27.06 14.06
C GLN A 391 10.46 27.42 15.19
N GLY A 392 11.72 27.02 15.09
CA GLY A 392 12.78 27.40 16.04
C GLY A 392 13.24 28.86 15.89
N GLN A 393 13.21 29.43 14.69
CA GLN A 393 13.64 30.83 14.46
C GLN A 393 12.60 31.88 14.88
N ALA A 394 11.32 31.52 14.99
CA ALA A 394 10.27 32.46 15.41
C ALA A 394 10.32 32.83 16.90
N PHE A 395 11.10 32.13 17.73
CA PHE A 395 11.25 32.41 19.16
C PHE A 395 12.49 33.25 19.53
N LEU A 396 13.38 33.56 18.56
CA LEU A 396 14.60 34.35 18.80
C LEU A 396 14.58 35.75 18.14
N SER A 397 13.44 36.21 17.62
CA SER A 397 13.29 37.57 17.06
C SER A 397 12.46 38.48 17.96
N THR A 398 12.93 38.69 19.19
CA THR A 398 12.60 39.87 20.01
C THR A 398 13.88 40.37 20.67
N ASP A 399 14.77 40.96 19.88
CA ASP A 399 15.70 41.95 20.42
C ASP A 399 16.18 42.86 19.29
N ASP A 400 15.51 44.01 19.22
CA ASP A 400 15.97 45.19 18.50
C ASP A 400 15.96 46.32 19.53
N THR A 401 17.14 46.84 19.91
CA THR A 401 17.49 48.28 19.96
C THR A 401 18.75 48.54 20.82
N HIS A 402 19.89 48.61 20.13
CA HIS A 402 20.92 49.69 20.15
C HIS A 402 21.68 50.14 21.44
N ARG A 403 23.02 50.17 21.27
CA ARG A 403 23.94 51.34 21.36
C ARG A 403 24.52 51.77 22.73
N ALA A 404 25.83 51.57 22.91
CA ALA A 404 26.89 52.62 22.98
C ALA A 404 28.16 52.14 23.69
N GLN A 405 29.30 52.64 23.23
CA GLN A 405 30.64 52.49 23.79
C GLN A 405 30.88 53.38 25.02
N ALA A 406 31.87 52.94 25.82
CA ALA A 406 32.82 53.70 26.66
C ALA A 406 32.34 54.37 27.97
N GLY A 407 33.07 54.08 29.05
CA GLY A 407 33.22 54.97 30.21
C GLY A 407 33.21 54.27 31.58
N GLU A 408 34.38 54.19 32.21
CA GLU A 408 34.57 53.87 33.62
C GLU A 408 33.82 54.85 34.56
N LYS A 409 33.24 54.33 35.67
CA LYS A 409 33.49 54.74 37.08
C LYS A 409 32.41 54.23 38.05
N LYS A 410 32.89 53.40 39.00
CA LYS A 410 32.75 53.44 40.47
C LYS A 410 31.47 54.02 41.15
N ALA A 411 31.03 53.26 42.16
CA ALA A 411 30.11 53.59 43.30
C ALA A 411 28.63 53.74 42.90
N GLU A 412 27.60 53.43 43.69
CA GLU A 412 27.42 53.15 45.12
C GLU A 412 26.02 52.51 45.27
N ALA A 413 25.77 51.74 46.33
CA ALA A 413 24.43 51.28 46.72
C ALA A 413 23.55 52.49 47.15
N PRO A 414 22.19 52.41 47.12
CA PRO A 414 21.50 51.82 48.27
C PRO A 414 20.10 51.18 48.03
N LYS A 415 19.66 50.53 49.10
CA LYS A 415 18.37 49.90 49.43
C LYS A 415 17.14 50.84 49.30
N LYS A 416 15.96 50.29 49.00
CA LYS A 416 14.76 50.16 49.90
C LYS A 416 13.40 50.19 49.16
N ASP A 417 12.56 49.23 49.58
CA ASP A 417 11.14 49.34 49.95
C ASP A 417 10.12 50.14 49.12
N SER A 418 9.08 49.44 48.64
CA SER A 418 7.62 49.74 48.75
C SER A 418 6.88 48.88 47.69
N LYS A 419 5.98 47.93 47.97
CA LYS A 419 4.76 47.84 48.79
C LYS A 419 3.69 48.90 48.46
N ARG A 420 2.88 48.68 47.41
CA ARG A 420 1.44 49.08 47.34
C ARG A 420 0.78 48.45 46.09
N LYS A 421 -0.17 47.50 46.20
CA LYS A 421 -1.61 47.56 46.56
C LYS A 421 -2.53 47.80 45.35
N GLU A 422 -3.35 46.78 45.11
CA GLU A 422 -4.80 46.81 44.81
C GLU A 422 -5.36 47.51 43.55
N THR A 423 -6.08 46.66 42.80
CA THR A 423 -7.43 46.87 42.23
C THR A 423 -7.64 47.95 41.18
N SER A 424 -8.06 47.53 39.98
CA SER A 424 -9.18 48.20 39.32
C SER A 424 -9.93 47.26 38.38
N THR A 425 -11.20 47.10 38.71
CA THR A 425 -12.31 46.53 37.96
C THR A 425 -12.66 47.30 36.67
N ARG A 426 -13.55 46.69 35.85
CA ARG A 426 -14.53 47.32 34.91
C ARG A 426 -13.98 47.55 33.50
N ALA A 427 -14.66 47.29 32.37
CA ALA A 427 -16.08 47.16 32.04
C ALA A 427 -16.23 46.24 30.80
N ARG A 428 -17.14 45.26 30.76
CA ARG A 428 -18.48 45.33 30.13
C ARG A 428 -18.64 46.37 29.00
N SER A 429 -18.71 45.88 27.76
CA SER A 429 -19.51 46.47 26.69
C SER A 429 -20.31 45.37 25.97
N ARG A 430 -21.52 45.14 26.48
CA ARG A 430 -22.63 44.59 25.71
C ARG A 430 -23.20 45.71 24.85
N SER A 431 -23.51 45.42 23.60
CA SER A 431 -24.54 46.11 22.83
C SER A 431 -25.04 45.26 21.65
N PRO A 432 -26.27 45.51 21.17
CA PRO A 432 -27.27 44.45 21.15
C PRO A 432 -28.03 44.31 19.81
N ARG A 433 -28.60 43.12 19.62
CA ARG A 433 -30.00 42.84 19.28
C ARG A 433 -30.66 43.52 18.05
N SER A 434 -31.38 42.64 17.34
CA SER A 434 -32.66 42.85 16.63
C SER A 434 -32.50 43.01 15.10
N GLN A 435 -33.28 42.41 14.19
CA GLN A 435 -34.68 41.95 14.18
C GLN A 435 -34.87 40.86 13.10
N LYS A 436 -35.50 39.72 13.43
CA LYS A 436 -36.93 39.35 13.26
C LYS A 436 -37.27 38.67 11.93
N ARG A 437 -37.79 37.44 12.13
CA ARG A 437 -39.04 36.87 11.58
C ARG A 437 -39.11 36.61 10.07
N SER A 438 -39.26 35.33 9.72
CA SER A 438 -40.60 34.74 9.50
C SER A 438 -40.57 33.21 9.51
N PRO A 439 -41.54 32.54 10.16
CA PRO A 439 -41.78 31.10 10.03
C PRO A 439 -42.96 30.86 9.08
N ARG A 440 -42.91 29.87 8.17
CA ARG A 440 -44.11 29.12 7.75
C ARG A 440 -43.86 28.02 6.72
N LYS A 441 -44.55 26.90 6.98
CA LYS A 441 -45.17 25.95 6.06
C LYS A 441 -44.31 24.82 5.48
N SER A 442 -44.27 23.75 6.27
CA SER A 442 -44.30 22.37 5.76
C SER A 442 -45.59 22.10 4.97
N PRO A 443 -45.54 21.35 3.85
CA PRO A 443 -46.70 20.67 3.30
C PRO A 443 -46.82 19.25 3.88
N LYS A 444 -48.04 18.94 4.31
CA LYS A 444 -48.51 17.65 4.79
C LYS A 444 -48.48 16.60 3.67
N ARG A 445 -47.94 15.43 4.00
CA ARG A 445 -48.59 14.11 3.91
C ARG A 445 -49.67 13.95 2.82
N SER A 446 -49.33 13.19 1.77
CA SER A 446 -50.31 12.43 0.99
C SER A 446 -50.09 10.93 1.24
N PRO A 447 -51.09 10.18 1.73
CA PRO A 447 -51.03 8.73 1.83
C PRO A 447 -51.57 8.13 0.53
N ARG A 448 -50.71 7.57 -0.32
CA ARG A 448 -51.16 6.87 -1.52
C ARG A 448 -51.16 5.35 -1.31
N LYS A 449 -52.38 4.86 -1.08
CA LYS A 449 -52.96 3.60 -1.57
C LYS A 449 -52.11 2.34 -1.46
N SER A 450 -52.50 1.55 -0.47
CA SER A 450 -52.56 0.08 -0.53
C SER A 450 -53.13 -0.41 -1.87
N LEU A 451 -52.35 -1.18 -2.63
CA LEU A 451 -52.88 -2.19 -3.54
C LEU A 451 -52.73 -3.54 -2.86
N LYS A 452 -53.87 -4.02 -2.34
CA LYS A 452 -54.12 -5.42 -2.05
C LYS A 452 -53.90 -6.22 -3.34
N ARG A 453 -52.93 -7.12 -3.35
CA ARG A 453 -53.01 -8.33 -4.16
C ARG A 453 -52.50 -9.50 -3.32
N SER A 454 -53.47 -10.19 -2.72
CA SER A 454 -53.32 -11.46 -2.02
C SER A 454 -53.00 -12.59 -3.03
N PRO A 455 -52.98 -13.88 -2.62
CA PRO A 455 -51.77 -14.68 -2.44
C PRO A 455 -51.78 -15.89 -3.41
N LYS A 456 -50.87 -16.85 -3.17
CA LYS A 456 -50.77 -18.22 -3.73
C LYS A 456 -49.66 -18.38 -4.77
N ARG A 457 -48.54 -18.96 -4.31
CA ARG A 457 -47.89 -20.08 -5.01
C ARG A 457 -46.97 -20.85 -4.04
N SER A 458 -47.57 -21.88 -3.46
CA SER A 458 -47.06 -23.25 -3.30
C SER A 458 -45.58 -23.47 -2.97
N PRO A 459 -45.26 -24.09 -1.81
CA PRO A 459 -43.95 -24.64 -1.51
C PRO A 459 -43.90 -26.11 -1.93
N LYS A 460 -43.23 -26.46 -3.04
CA LYS A 460 -42.83 -27.84 -3.36
C LYS A 460 -41.64 -27.85 -4.32
N LYS A 461 -40.44 -28.17 -3.82
CA LYS A 461 -39.54 -29.20 -4.40
C LYS A 461 -38.25 -29.37 -3.61
N SER A 462 -38.25 -30.44 -2.82
CA SER A 462 -37.22 -31.49 -2.74
C SER A 462 -35.79 -31.13 -2.32
N PRO A 463 -35.31 -31.64 -1.16
CA PRO A 463 -33.88 -31.75 -0.89
C PRO A 463 -33.31 -32.90 -1.73
N ARG A 464 -32.36 -32.58 -2.62
CA ARG A 464 -31.62 -33.57 -3.40
C ARG A 464 -30.61 -34.24 -2.47
N ARG A 465 -31.05 -35.38 -1.94
CA ARG A 465 -30.26 -36.42 -1.27
C ARG A 465 -28.98 -36.67 -2.07
N SER A 466 -27.83 -36.40 -1.46
CA SER A 466 -26.55 -36.91 -1.96
C SER A 466 -26.44 -38.39 -1.56
N PRO A 467 -26.00 -39.29 -2.45
CA PRO A 467 -25.83 -40.70 -2.12
C PRO A 467 -24.61 -40.91 -1.19
N PRO A 468 -24.66 -41.90 -0.29
CA PRO A 468 -23.54 -42.26 0.58
C PRO A 468 -22.44 -42.92 -0.26
N ARG A 469 -21.21 -42.43 -0.12
CA ARG A 469 -20.02 -43.02 -0.73
C ARG A 469 -19.66 -44.30 0.04
N GLU A 470 -19.66 -45.40 -0.70
CA GLU A 470 -19.35 -46.75 -0.24
C GLU A 470 -17.94 -46.83 0.36
N LYS A 471 -17.87 -47.61 1.43
CA LYS A 471 -16.66 -48.20 1.98
C LYS A 471 -16.34 -49.42 1.14
N GLU A 472 -15.19 -49.43 0.46
CA GLU A 472 -14.52 -50.66 0.05
C GLU A 472 -13.10 -50.33 -0.43
N HIS A 473 -12.11 -50.71 0.38
CA HIS A 473 -10.98 -51.54 -0.05
C HIS A 473 -10.10 -51.85 1.15
N LYS A 474 -10.32 -53.07 1.66
CA LYS A 474 -9.42 -53.82 2.53
C LYS A 474 -8.56 -54.71 1.62
N GLU A 475 -7.39 -55.10 2.12
CA GLU A 475 -6.46 -56.11 1.61
C GLU A 475 -5.56 -55.73 0.42
N ARG A 476 -4.29 -55.48 0.76
CA ARG A 476 -3.16 -56.32 0.31
C ARG A 476 -2.00 -56.19 1.30
N ASP A 477 -1.88 -57.19 2.16
CA ASP A 477 -0.60 -57.62 2.71
C ASP A 477 0.21 -58.32 1.61
N LYS A 478 1.51 -57.96 1.49
CA LYS A 478 2.65 -58.89 1.40
C LYS A 478 3.96 -58.15 1.07
N GLU A 479 4.83 -58.14 2.07
CA GLU A 479 6.15 -58.80 2.03
C GLU A 479 7.29 -58.23 1.16
N SER A 480 8.24 -57.57 1.83
CA SER A 480 9.72 -57.70 1.69
C SER A 480 10.34 -56.63 2.62
N LYS A 481 10.98 -56.94 3.75
CA LYS A 481 12.19 -57.75 3.96
C LYS A 481 13.37 -57.22 3.13
N ASP A 482 14.12 -56.28 3.69
CA ASP A 482 15.54 -56.46 4.00
C ASP A 482 16.14 -55.19 4.64
N GLY A 483 16.93 -55.42 5.68
CA GLY A 483 17.36 -54.41 6.64
C GLY A 483 18.62 -53.65 6.27
N LYS A 484 18.96 -52.68 7.12
CA LYS A 484 20.35 -52.38 7.49
C LYS A 484 20.45 -51.62 8.81
N GLU A 485 20.57 -52.41 9.86
CA GLU A 485 21.46 -52.27 11.01
C GLU A 485 22.44 -51.06 10.98
N ILE A 486 22.28 -50.10 11.91
CA ILE A 486 23.38 -49.32 12.51
C ILE A 486 23.12 -49.11 14.00
N LYS A 487 23.81 -49.95 14.78
CA LYS A 487 24.42 -49.78 16.10
C LYS A 487 24.05 -48.58 17.00
N GLU A 488 23.47 -48.97 18.15
CA GLU A 488 23.94 -48.71 19.52
C GLU A 488 24.86 -47.51 19.79
N ARG A 489 24.38 -46.63 20.69
CA ARG A 489 25.17 -46.21 21.84
C ARG A 489 24.28 -45.87 23.04
N ASP A 490 24.61 -46.53 24.14
CA ASP A 490 24.08 -46.42 25.49
C ASP A 490 24.16 -45.02 26.10
N GLY A 491 23.29 -44.74 27.09
CA GLY A 491 23.51 -43.59 27.96
C GLY A 491 22.40 -43.14 28.93
N LYS A 492 21.85 -44.08 29.72
CA LYS A 492 21.44 -43.95 31.14
C LYS A 492 20.58 -42.77 31.68
N GLU A 493 19.44 -43.19 32.24
CA GLU A 493 18.94 -42.99 33.63
C GLU A 493 18.69 -41.58 34.20
N SER A 494 17.40 -41.31 34.51
CA SER A 494 16.83 -40.96 35.84
C SER A 494 15.34 -40.59 35.59
N LYS A 495 14.32 -41.44 35.79
CA LYS A 495 13.73 -42.07 36.99
C LYS A 495 13.00 -41.11 37.95
N GLU A 496 11.69 -41.39 38.07
CA GLU A 496 10.76 -41.15 39.19
C GLU A 496 10.34 -39.71 39.56
N ILE A 497 9.04 -39.41 39.46
CA ILE A 497 8.08 -39.45 40.59
C ILE A 497 6.65 -39.54 40.03
N ALA A 498 5.84 -40.33 40.71
CA ALA A 498 4.51 -40.80 40.34
C ALA A 498 3.35 -40.02 40.98
N ASP A 499 2.15 -40.31 40.45
CA ASP A 499 0.83 -40.38 41.10
C ASP A 499 0.16 -39.12 41.66
N LYS A 500 -1.04 -38.78 41.13
CA LYS A 500 -2.32 -39.24 41.71
C LYS A 500 -3.57 -38.70 41.01
N ALA A 501 -4.56 -39.61 40.97
CA ALA A 501 -6.01 -39.40 41.10
C ALA A 501 -6.85 -39.05 39.86
N ALA A 502 -7.34 -40.12 39.23
CA ALA A 502 -8.71 -40.19 38.70
C ALA A 502 -9.74 -40.15 39.85
N THR A 503 -10.97 -39.66 39.60
CA THR A 503 -12.26 -40.25 40.05
C THR A 503 -13.47 -39.39 39.57
N GLN A 504 -14.38 -40.06 38.83
CA GLN A 504 -15.85 -39.88 38.69
C GLN A 504 -16.50 -38.70 37.93
N SER A 505 -17.19 -39.06 36.83
CA SER A 505 -18.53 -38.55 36.42
C SER A 505 -19.65 -39.33 37.17
N PRO A 506 -20.99 -39.14 36.97
CA PRO A 506 -21.81 -38.15 36.22
C PRO A 506 -23.05 -37.70 37.11
N PRO A 507 -24.30 -37.41 36.63
CA PRO A 507 -24.86 -36.95 35.34
C PRO A 507 -25.79 -35.68 35.46
N ASP A 508 -26.33 -35.24 34.32
CA ASP A 508 -27.39 -34.22 34.14
C ASP A 508 -28.65 -34.44 35.03
N PRO A 509 -29.46 -33.40 35.25
CA PRO A 509 -30.73 -33.38 34.52
C PRO A 509 -31.20 -32.01 34.01
N ALA A 510 -32.01 -32.11 32.95
CA ALA A 510 -32.85 -31.05 32.39
C ALA A 510 -33.86 -30.49 33.41
N GLY A 511 -34.22 -29.21 33.27
CA GLY A 511 -35.35 -28.61 33.99
C GLY A 511 -35.59 -27.15 33.60
N ALA A 512 -36.71 -26.91 32.93
CA ALA A 512 -37.25 -25.60 32.56
C ALA A 512 -37.62 -24.74 33.78
N GLY A 513 -37.74 -23.41 33.60
CA GLY A 513 -38.50 -22.59 34.55
C GLY A 513 -38.21 -21.09 34.46
N GLU A 514 -39.27 -20.33 34.22
CA GLU A 514 -39.31 -18.89 34.01
C GLU A 514 -39.03 -18.03 35.26
N ALA A 515 -38.74 -16.76 34.97
CA ALA A 515 -39.17 -15.55 35.69
C ALA A 515 -38.76 -15.32 37.15
N GLY A 516 -38.10 -14.17 37.35
CA GLY A 516 -38.57 -13.25 38.38
C GLY A 516 -37.52 -12.58 39.26
N SER A 517 -37.53 -11.25 39.18
CA SER A 517 -37.34 -10.29 40.28
C SER A 517 -35.93 -9.86 40.67
N GLN A 518 -35.61 -8.64 40.22
CA GLN A 518 -35.26 -7.48 41.05
C GLN A 518 -34.97 -7.78 42.53
N ASP A 519 -33.69 -7.72 42.91
CA ASP A 519 -33.21 -7.10 44.16
C ASP A 519 -31.68 -7.20 44.25
N ASP A 520 -30.96 -6.32 43.56
CA ASP A 520 -29.50 -6.18 43.79
C ASP A 520 -28.96 -4.78 43.43
N ALA A 521 -29.78 -3.75 43.70
CA ALA A 521 -29.41 -2.36 43.50
C ALA A 521 -29.28 -1.61 44.84
N LYS A 522 -28.34 -2.00 45.72
CA LYS A 522 -28.06 -1.22 46.95
C LYS A 522 -26.69 -1.44 47.64
N LYS A 523 -25.65 -1.92 46.95
CA LYS A 523 -24.32 -2.13 47.57
C LYS A 523 -23.09 -1.68 46.74
N LYS A 524 -23.20 -0.60 45.96
CA LYS A 524 -22.03 0.05 45.33
C LYS A 524 -22.10 1.57 45.42
N ARG A 525 -21.84 2.12 46.61
CA ARG A 525 -21.58 3.56 46.77
C ARG A 525 -20.76 3.86 48.03
N LYS A 526 -19.52 3.37 48.11
CA LYS A 526 -18.53 3.92 49.05
C LYS A 526 -17.08 3.46 48.81
N ILE A 527 -16.55 3.61 47.60
CA ILE A 527 -15.08 3.64 47.37
C ILE A 527 -14.85 4.60 46.19
N LEU A 528 -14.80 5.89 46.47
CA LEU A 528 -14.24 6.90 45.58
C LEU A 528 -13.83 8.08 46.47
N GLN A 529 -12.72 7.90 47.17
CA GLN A 529 -12.03 8.96 47.89
C GLN A 529 -10.54 8.76 47.69
N HIS A 530 -9.94 9.75 47.04
CA HIS A 530 -8.51 10.10 46.95
C HIS A 530 -7.53 9.10 46.35
N ASP A 531 -7.09 9.41 45.12
CA ASP A 531 -5.76 9.09 44.58
C ASP A 531 -5.23 10.35 43.83
N ASP A 532 -5.25 11.52 44.49
CA ASP A 532 -4.66 12.76 43.94
C ASP A 532 -3.20 12.97 44.43
N ASP A 533 -2.61 11.98 45.10
CA ASP A 533 -1.26 12.05 45.69
C ASP A 533 -0.17 11.26 44.92
N ASP A 534 -0.44 10.76 43.70
CA ASP A 534 0.46 9.82 43.01
C ASP A 534 1.27 10.39 41.82
N ASP A 535 1.21 11.71 41.56
CA ASP A 535 2.01 12.31 40.49
C ASP A 535 3.49 12.49 40.89
N GLU A 536 3.77 12.76 42.17
CA GLU A 536 5.15 12.89 42.68
C GLU A 536 5.87 11.54 42.77
N THR A 537 5.16 10.47 43.15
CA THR A 537 5.72 9.11 43.20
C THR A 537 6.05 8.58 41.81
N VAL A 538 5.22 8.87 40.80
CA VAL A 538 5.49 8.54 39.40
C VAL A 538 6.71 9.33 38.87
N ALA A 539 6.82 10.62 39.20
CA ALA A 539 7.98 11.43 38.84
C ALA A 539 9.27 10.91 39.47
N GLN A 540 9.27 10.56 40.76
CA GLN A 540 10.42 9.95 41.44
C GLN A 540 10.82 8.61 40.81
N ARG A 541 9.85 7.79 40.42
CA ARG A 541 10.10 6.48 39.80
C ARG A 541 10.71 6.61 38.39
N LEU A 542 10.31 7.63 37.64
CA LEU A 542 10.90 7.96 36.33
C LEU A 542 12.33 8.50 36.48
N GLU A 543 12.57 9.36 37.46
CA GLU A 543 13.91 9.91 37.77
C GLU A 543 14.88 8.77 38.17
N GLU A 544 14.41 7.84 39.02
CA GLU A 544 15.21 6.67 39.43
C GLU A 544 15.51 5.74 38.24
N SER A 545 14.55 5.54 37.34
CA SER A 545 14.76 4.76 36.10
C SER A 545 15.83 5.39 35.19
N ARG A 546 15.83 6.72 35.05
CA ARG A 546 16.87 7.46 34.29
C ARG A 546 18.24 7.29 34.94
N ARG A 547 18.31 7.39 36.27
CA ARG A 547 19.57 7.22 37.03
C ARG A 547 20.16 5.81 36.87
N ARG A 548 19.32 4.77 36.92
CA ARG A 548 19.75 3.37 36.68
C ARG A 548 20.25 3.15 35.25
N ARG A 549 19.58 3.73 34.24
CA ARG A 549 20.03 3.67 32.85
C ARG A 549 21.38 4.37 32.65
N ALA A 550 21.57 5.55 33.24
CA ALA A 550 22.84 6.27 33.18
C ALA A 550 23.99 5.47 33.81
N ALA A 551 23.76 4.84 34.97
CA ALA A 551 24.75 4.01 35.65
C ALA A 551 25.12 2.75 34.84
N LEU A 552 24.14 2.13 34.14
CA LEU A 552 24.41 1.01 33.25
C LEU A 552 25.27 1.43 32.05
N MET A 553 24.96 2.57 31.42
CA MET A 553 25.75 3.08 30.30
C MET A 553 27.17 3.47 30.70
N ALA A 554 27.36 3.97 31.93
CA ALA A 554 28.69 4.23 32.47
C ALA A 554 29.52 2.96 32.62
N LYS A 555 28.94 1.88 33.18
CA LYS A 555 29.62 0.58 33.30
C LYS A 555 30.03 -0.03 31.96
N TYR A 556 29.20 0.11 30.92
CA TYR A 556 29.54 -0.36 29.58
C TYR A 556 30.63 0.48 28.91
N LYS A 557 30.82 1.73 29.34
CA LYS A 557 31.86 2.62 28.82
C LYS A 557 33.21 2.33 29.47
N GLU A 558 33.24 2.04 30.78
CA GLU A 558 34.46 1.67 31.51
C GLU A 558 34.96 0.27 31.19
N GLY A 559 34.08 -0.70 30.86
CA GLY A 559 34.51 -2.06 30.49
C GLY A 559 35.06 -2.20 29.06
N LYS A 560 35.29 -1.10 28.35
CA LYS A 560 35.77 -1.07 26.96
C LYS A 560 37.13 -0.38 26.81
N GLU A 561 37.68 0.14 27.90
CA GLU A 561 39.10 0.47 28.08
C GLU A 561 39.80 -0.70 28.76
#